data_AF-A0A932K0C2-F1
#
_entry.id   AF-A0A932K0C2-F1
#
_cell.length_a   1.000
_cell.length_b   1.000
_cell.length_c   1.000
_cell.angle_alpha   90.00
_cell.angle_beta   90.00
_cell.angle_gamma   90.00
#
_symmetry.space_group_name_H-M   'P 1'
#
loop_
_entity.id
_entity.type
_entity.pdbx_description
1 polymer ?
#
loop_
_entity_poly.entity_id
_entity_poly.type
_entity_poly.pdbx_seq_one_letter_code
_entity_poly.pdbx_strand_id
1 'polypeptide(L)'
;MTHVAPTDEEVSEALRYVRWQTRAQRGLNRQEVTNGRVNASPYAGEPDDKTLLDRLFFGSPETVIAKFKHVASVGVTHISNWMMFGGIEHEKLMRSIRLMGEEVIPALRDVHPPADLPTQLLHEPVISNEELQARRFGRAPSDMAT
;
A
#
# COMPACT_ATOMS: atom_id res chain seq x y z
N MET A 1 -1.38 1.12 -3.47
CA MET A 1 -1.85 2.36 -4.14
C MET A 1 -0.84 3.46 -3.89
N THR A 2 -0.77 4.41 -4.80
CA THR A 2 0.22 5.49 -4.78
C THR A 2 -0.47 6.83 -5.02
N HIS A 3 -0.19 7.81 -4.16
CA HIS A 3 -0.66 9.18 -4.32
C HIS A 3 0.43 10.15 -3.84
N VAL A 4 0.85 11.03 -4.73
CA VAL A 4 1.81 12.09 -4.43
C VAL A 4 1.05 13.41 -4.40
N ALA A 5 1.06 14.08 -3.26
CA ALA A 5 0.54 15.43 -3.09
C ALA A 5 1.70 16.39 -2.75
N PRO A 6 1.52 17.72 -2.83
CA PRO A 6 2.53 18.68 -2.41
C PRO A 6 3.00 18.52 -0.95
N THR A 7 2.10 18.16 -0.03
CA THR A 7 2.42 17.94 1.39
C THR A 7 1.76 16.68 1.94
N ASP A 8 2.24 16.19 3.10
CA ASP A 8 1.68 15.01 3.76
C ASP A 8 0.28 15.25 4.34
N GLU A 9 -0.07 16.49 4.68
CA GLU A 9 -1.40 16.83 5.20
C GLU A 9 -2.48 16.66 4.13
N GLU A 10 -2.16 16.96 2.86
CA GLU A 10 -3.13 16.94 1.75
C GLU A 10 -3.57 15.52 1.36
N VAL A 11 -2.78 14.48 1.68
CA VAL A 11 -3.15 13.09 1.33
C VAL A 11 -4.22 12.50 2.26
N SER A 12 -4.48 13.12 3.41
CA SER A 12 -5.42 12.62 4.43
C SER A 12 -6.83 12.41 3.88
N GLU A 13 -7.35 13.35 3.07
CA GLU A 13 -8.67 13.23 2.45
C GLU A 13 -8.80 12.00 1.55
N ALA A 14 -7.71 11.62 0.87
CA ALA A 14 -7.70 10.51 -0.07
C ALA A 14 -7.84 9.14 0.63
N LEU A 15 -7.53 9.05 1.93
CA LEU A 15 -7.63 7.81 2.71
C LEU A 15 -9.06 7.27 2.77
N ARG A 16 -10.07 8.15 2.73
CA ARG A 16 -11.48 7.73 2.70
C ARG A 16 -11.79 6.81 1.52
N TYR A 17 -11.16 7.05 0.38
CA TYR A 17 -11.33 6.24 -0.83
C TYR A 17 -10.66 4.89 -0.68
N VAL A 18 -9.47 4.85 -0.08
CA VAL A 18 -8.76 3.60 0.21
C VAL A 18 -9.56 2.74 1.20
N ARG A 19 -10.11 3.36 2.25
CA ARG A 19 -11.00 2.70 3.22
C ARG A 19 -12.20 2.09 2.54
N TRP A 20 -12.94 2.89 1.77
CA TRP A 20 -14.10 2.39 1.04
C TRP A 20 -13.72 1.23 0.11
N GLN A 21 -12.63 1.36 -0.63
CA GLN A 21 -12.21 0.32 -1.58
C GLN A 21 -11.79 -0.98 -0.89
N THR A 22 -11.10 -0.88 0.25
CA THR A 22 -10.73 -2.04 1.08
C THR A 22 -11.97 -2.76 1.59
N ARG A 23 -12.95 -2.01 2.11
CA ARG A 23 -14.23 -2.56 2.59
C ARG A 23 -15.03 -3.19 1.45
N ALA A 24 -15.12 -2.51 0.31
CA ALA A 24 -15.80 -3.00 -0.89
C ALA A 24 -15.16 -4.30 -1.42
N GLN A 25 -13.83 -4.34 -1.54
CA GLN A 25 -13.13 -5.56 -1.94
C GLN A 25 -13.40 -6.72 -0.97
N ARG A 26 -13.37 -6.45 0.34
CA ARG A 26 -13.70 -7.45 1.37
C ARG A 26 -15.13 -7.96 1.23
N GLY A 27 -16.12 -7.06 1.04
CA GLY A 27 -17.51 -7.42 0.82
C GLY A 27 -17.71 -8.25 -0.45
N LEU A 28 -17.08 -7.86 -1.57
CA LEU A 28 -17.11 -8.61 -2.83
C LEU A 28 -16.53 -10.02 -2.68
N ASN A 29 -15.38 -10.16 -2.02
CA ASN A 29 -14.74 -11.46 -1.77
C ASN A 29 -15.62 -12.40 -0.91
N ARG A 30 -16.51 -11.83 -0.10
CA ARG A 30 -17.49 -12.56 0.72
C ARG A 30 -18.87 -12.67 0.08
N GLN A 31 -19.02 -12.18 -1.15
CA GLN A 31 -20.29 -12.14 -1.88
C GLN A 31 -21.39 -11.37 -1.11
N GLU A 32 -21.02 -10.41 -0.27
CA GLU A 32 -21.93 -9.55 0.48
C GLU A 32 -22.47 -8.44 -0.44
N VAL A 33 -23.30 -8.82 -1.42
CA VAL A 33 -23.88 -7.93 -2.41
C VAL A 33 -25.40 -8.04 -2.38
N THR A 34 -26.09 -6.92 -2.17
CA THR A 34 -27.56 -6.85 -2.18
C THR A 34 -28.01 -5.89 -3.26
N ASN A 35 -28.88 -6.33 -4.17
CA ASN A 35 -29.38 -5.51 -5.29
C ASN A 35 -28.26 -4.83 -6.10
N GLY A 36 -27.17 -5.57 -6.38
CA GLY A 36 -26.01 -5.06 -7.11
C GLY A 36 -25.12 -4.09 -6.34
N ARG A 37 -25.38 -3.86 -5.04
CA ARG A 37 -24.58 -2.98 -4.18
C ARG A 37 -23.78 -3.80 -3.19
N VAL A 38 -22.47 -3.58 -3.17
CA VAL A 38 -21.57 -4.22 -2.21
C VAL A 38 -21.73 -3.62 -0.81
N ASN A 39 -21.69 -4.48 0.21
CA ASN A 39 -21.58 -4.07 1.60
C ASN A 39 -20.15 -3.57 1.91
N ALA A 40 -19.96 -2.26 1.97
CA ALA A 40 -18.69 -1.62 2.31
C ALA A 40 -18.67 -1.10 3.77
N SER A 41 -19.17 -1.91 4.70
CA SER A 41 -19.20 -1.58 6.13
C SER A 41 -17.82 -1.72 6.80
N PRO A 42 -17.55 -0.96 7.88
CA PRO A 42 -16.38 -1.19 8.74
C PRO A 42 -16.33 -2.64 9.24
N TYR A 43 -15.13 -3.09 9.62
CA TYR A 43 -14.92 -4.45 10.12
C TYR A 43 -13.96 -4.46 11.33
N ALA A 44 -14.05 -5.51 12.14
CA ALA A 44 -13.16 -5.68 13.29
C ALA A 44 -11.69 -5.78 12.83
N GLY A 45 -10.82 -4.99 13.44
CA GLY A 45 -9.40 -4.90 13.06
C GLY A 45 -9.14 -4.08 11.79
N GLU A 46 -10.09 -3.25 11.34
CA GLU A 46 -9.82 -2.29 10.29
C GLU A 46 -8.67 -1.34 10.69
N PRO A 47 -7.62 -1.19 9.84
CA PRO A 47 -6.49 -0.33 10.17
C PRO A 47 -6.90 1.14 10.42
N ASP A 48 -6.24 1.80 11.37
CA ASP A 48 -6.35 3.25 11.56
C ASP A 48 -5.61 4.02 10.44
N ASP A 49 -5.78 5.35 10.39
CA ASP A 49 -5.23 6.16 9.30
C ASP A 49 -3.70 6.12 9.26
N LYS A 50 -3.06 6.08 10.44
CA LYS A 50 -1.60 5.97 10.55
C LYS A 50 -1.12 4.65 9.94
N THR A 51 -1.76 3.53 10.28
CA THR A 51 -1.42 2.21 9.74
C THR A 51 -1.70 2.12 8.25
N LEU A 52 -2.76 2.77 7.75
CA LEU A 52 -3.00 2.87 6.31
C LEU A 52 -1.89 3.66 5.62
N LEU A 53 -1.53 4.84 6.13
CA LEU A 53 -0.48 5.67 5.55
C LEU A 53 0.89 4.98 5.56
N ASP A 54 1.20 4.18 6.58
CA ASP A 54 2.41 3.37 6.63
C ASP A 54 2.46 2.33 5.50
N ARG A 55 1.32 1.69 5.20
CA ARG A 55 1.21 0.64 4.17
C ARG A 55 1.06 1.17 2.74
N LEU A 56 0.73 2.45 2.57
CA LEU A 56 0.45 3.07 1.28
C LEU A 56 1.62 3.95 0.84
N PHE A 57 1.80 4.10 -0.47
CA PHE A 57 2.73 5.08 -1.04
C PHE A 57 2.04 6.44 -1.19
N PHE A 58 1.53 6.95 -0.07
CA PHE A 58 0.85 8.24 0.03
C PHE A 58 1.75 9.23 0.77
N GLY A 59 1.86 10.46 0.25
CA GLY A 59 2.52 11.58 0.92
C GLY A 59 3.02 12.65 -0.05
N SER A 60 3.88 13.51 0.47
CA SER A 60 4.75 14.43 -0.27
C SER A 60 5.74 13.67 -1.17
N PRO A 61 6.40 14.34 -2.14
CA PRO A 61 7.46 13.71 -2.92
C PRO A 61 8.56 13.14 -2.02
N GLU A 62 8.98 13.87 -0.98
CA GLU A 62 9.99 13.41 -0.02
C GLU A 62 9.56 12.12 0.68
N THR A 63 8.35 12.09 1.23
CA THR A 63 7.79 10.93 1.93
C THR A 63 7.70 9.71 1.00
N VAL A 64 7.25 9.90 -0.23
CA VAL A 64 7.12 8.81 -1.21
C VAL A 64 8.49 8.31 -1.68
N ILE A 65 9.47 9.20 -1.88
CA ILE A 65 10.87 8.83 -2.17
C ILE A 65 11.45 7.98 -1.04
N ALA A 66 11.26 8.40 0.23
CA ALA A 66 11.74 7.66 1.39
C ALA A 66 11.15 6.24 1.45
N LYS A 67 9.85 6.09 1.18
CA LYS A 67 9.18 4.79 1.10
C LYS A 67 9.75 3.92 -0.03
N PHE A 68 10.01 4.50 -1.20
CA PHE A 68 10.62 3.76 -2.31
C PHE A 68 12.05 3.31 -2.01
N LYS A 69 12.86 4.17 -1.38
CA LYS A 69 14.20 3.80 -0.90
C LYS A 69 14.14 2.68 0.13
N HIS A 70 13.16 2.72 1.03
CA HIS A 70 12.97 1.66 2.02
C HIS A 70 12.66 0.31 1.37
N VAL A 71 11.69 0.25 0.44
CA VAL A 71 11.40 -1.04 -0.23
C VAL A 71 12.54 -1.51 -1.12
N ALA A 72 13.31 -0.58 -1.73
CA ALA A 72 14.52 -0.94 -2.45
C ALA A 72 15.58 -1.55 -1.52
N SER A 73 15.73 -1.04 -0.28
CA SER A 73 16.68 -1.58 0.69
C SER A 73 16.42 -3.04 1.07
N VAL A 74 15.19 -3.52 0.89
CA VAL A 74 14.80 -4.93 1.15
C VAL A 74 14.68 -5.75 -0.15
N GLY A 75 15.20 -5.24 -1.27
CA GLY A 75 15.33 -6.01 -2.51
C GLY A 75 14.31 -5.71 -3.61
N VAL A 76 13.39 -4.76 -3.42
CA VAL A 76 12.43 -4.41 -4.47
C VAL A 76 13.13 -3.65 -5.60
N THR A 77 13.04 -4.16 -6.82
CA THR A 77 13.65 -3.57 -8.03
C THR A 77 12.63 -3.08 -9.06
N HIS A 78 11.36 -3.45 -8.91
CA HIS A 78 10.31 -3.10 -9.85
C HIS A 78 9.00 -2.80 -9.12
N ILE A 79 8.33 -1.72 -9.53
CA ILE A 79 7.11 -1.23 -8.88
C ILE A 79 6.10 -0.82 -9.95
N SER A 80 4.90 -1.38 -9.86
CA SER A 80 3.73 -0.92 -10.61
C SER A 80 2.84 -0.06 -9.71
N ASN A 81 2.61 1.18 -10.11
CA ASN A 81 1.88 2.15 -9.30
C ASN A 81 0.40 2.19 -9.69
N TRP A 82 -0.47 1.74 -8.79
CA TRP A 82 -1.90 2.00 -8.89
C TRP A 82 -2.24 3.39 -8.33
N MET A 83 -2.44 4.36 -9.22
CA MET A 83 -2.63 5.78 -8.86
C MET A 83 -4.07 6.28 -8.98
N MET A 84 -4.88 5.75 -9.90
CA MET A 84 -6.29 6.10 -10.02
C MET A 84 -7.13 5.18 -9.13
N PHE A 85 -7.44 5.63 -7.92
CA PHE A 85 -8.19 4.85 -6.93
C PHE A 85 -9.47 5.55 -6.46
N GLY A 86 -10.51 4.75 -6.28
CA GLY A 86 -11.80 5.20 -5.75
C GLY A 86 -12.34 6.42 -6.50
N GLY A 87 -12.66 7.48 -5.75
CA GLY A 87 -13.17 8.74 -6.29
C GLY A 87 -12.14 9.87 -6.27
N ILE A 88 -10.85 9.58 -6.48
CA ILE A 88 -9.86 10.64 -6.61
C ILE A 88 -10.20 11.57 -7.78
N GLU A 89 -10.24 12.87 -7.52
CA GLU A 89 -10.52 13.88 -8.55
C GLU A 89 -9.44 13.84 -9.64
N HIS A 90 -9.85 14.00 -10.90
CA HIS A 90 -8.96 13.91 -12.05
C HIS A 90 -7.74 14.85 -11.92
N GLU A 91 -7.97 16.10 -11.51
CA GLU A 91 -6.89 17.09 -11.32
C GLU A 91 -5.89 16.66 -10.25
N LYS A 92 -6.36 16.05 -9.15
CA LYS A 92 -5.49 15.52 -8.09
C LYS A 92 -4.68 14.32 -8.60
N LEU A 93 -5.28 13.45 -9.41
CA LEU A 93 -4.57 12.35 -10.08
C LEU A 93 -3.49 12.87 -11.04
N MET A 94 -3.83 13.79 -11.93
CA MET A 94 -2.87 14.33 -12.91
C MET A 94 -1.72 15.06 -12.24
N ARG A 95 -1.99 15.82 -11.18
CA ARG A 95 -0.95 16.43 -10.35
C ARG A 95 -0.05 15.38 -9.68
N SER A 96 -0.63 14.29 -9.17
CA SER A 96 0.13 13.19 -8.60
C SER A 96 1.03 12.51 -9.63
N ILE A 97 0.56 12.31 -10.86
CA ILE A 97 1.36 11.77 -11.97
C ILE A 97 2.51 12.72 -12.30
N ARG A 98 2.25 14.04 -12.35
CA ARG A 98 3.28 15.05 -12.58
C ARG A 98 4.37 15.03 -11.51
N LEU A 99 4.01 15.09 -10.22
CA LEU A 99 4.97 15.02 -9.11
C LEU A 99 5.77 13.71 -9.12
N MET A 100 5.10 12.60 -9.45
CA MET A 100 5.76 11.31 -9.60
C MET A 100 6.83 11.36 -10.71
N GLY A 101 6.52 11.93 -11.87
CA GLY A 101 7.42 12.01 -13.01
C GLY A 101 8.52 13.07 -12.90
N GLU A 102 8.24 14.20 -12.25
CA GLU A 102 9.16 15.35 -12.15
C GLU A 102 10.08 15.29 -10.94
N GLU A 103 9.63 14.70 -9.83
CA GLU A 103 10.39 14.73 -8.56
C GLU A 103 10.76 13.31 -8.09
N VAL A 104 9.78 12.41 -8.00
CA VAL A 104 9.99 11.11 -7.35
C VAL A 104 10.81 10.15 -8.23
N ILE A 105 10.41 9.89 -9.47
CA ILE A 105 11.14 8.97 -10.36
C ILE A 105 12.59 9.45 -10.57
N PRO A 106 12.86 10.74 -10.86
CA PRO A 106 14.24 11.23 -11.01
C PRO A 106 15.10 11.03 -9.76
N ALA A 107 14.55 11.23 -8.55
CA ALA A 107 15.27 11.03 -7.29
C ALA A 107 15.59 9.56 -6.97
N LEU A 108 15.00 8.61 -7.70
CA LEU A 108 15.24 7.18 -7.56
C LEU A 108 16.22 6.61 -8.59
N ARG A 109 16.76 7.44 -9.49
CA ARG A 109 17.64 7.02 -10.60
C ARG A 109 18.77 6.08 -10.16
N ASP A 110 19.44 6.44 -9.07
CA ASP A 110 20.62 5.74 -8.57
C ASP A 110 20.30 4.91 -7.31
N VAL A 111 19.02 4.66 -7.06
CA VAL A 111 18.57 3.83 -5.94
C VAL A 111 18.59 2.37 -6.37
N HIS A 112 19.43 1.59 -5.70
CA HIS A 112 19.57 0.16 -5.92
C HIS A 112 19.45 -0.58 -4.58
N PRO A 113 18.95 -1.83 -4.58
CA PRO A 113 19.08 -2.69 -3.43
C PRO A 113 20.55 -2.90 -3.01
N PRO A 114 20.82 -3.28 -1.75
CA PRO A 114 22.17 -3.60 -1.30
C PRO A 114 22.76 -4.72 -2.17
N ALA A 115 24.00 -4.52 -2.63
CA ALA A 115 24.63 -5.45 -3.58
C ALA A 115 24.86 -6.86 -2.99
N ASP A 116 25.03 -6.94 -1.66
CA ASP A 116 25.22 -8.17 -0.92
C ASP A 116 23.91 -8.82 -0.44
N LEU A 117 22.76 -8.16 -0.63
CA LEU A 117 21.46 -8.67 -0.20
C LEU A 117 21.17 -10.08 -0.74
N PRO A 118 21.41 -10.43 -2.02
CA PRO A 118 21.19 -11.80 -2.48
C PRO A 118 22.00 -12.83 -1.71
N THR A 119 23.25 -12.53 -1.38
CA THR A 119 24.12 -13.41 -0.59
C THR A 119 23.61 -13.55 0.84
N GLN A 120 23.20 -12.44 1.47
CA GLN A 120 22.61 -12.45 2.80
C GLN A 120 21.35 -13.33 2.84
N LEU A 121 20.45 -13.16 1.88
CA LEU A 121 19.20 -13.93 1.79
C LEU A 121 19.44 -15.44 1.57
N LEU A 122 20.54 -15.83 0.91
CA LEU A 122 20.90 -17.25 0.75
C LEU A 122 21.37 -17.89 2.08
N HIS A 123 21.85 -17.09 3.01
CA HIS A 123 22.29 -17.55 4.34
C HIS A 123 21.19 -17.42 5.41
N GLU A 124 20.06 -16.78 5.08
CA GLU A 124 18.92 -16.75 5.98
C GLU A 124 18.34 -18.15 6.16
N PRO A 125 17.94 -18.50 7.40
CA PRO A 125 17.31 -19.79 7.64
C PRO A 125 15.99 -19.87 6.87
N VAL A 126 15.79 -20.97 6.16
CA VAL A 126 14.53 -21.24 5.48
C VAL A 126 13.42 -21.33 6.52
N ILE A 127 12.47 -20.42 6.46
CA ILE A 127 11.28 -20.44 7.30
C ILE A 127 10.26 -21.34 6.62
N SER A 128 9.73 -22.32 7.35
CA SER A 128 8.66 -23.17 6.84
C SER A 128 7.39 -22.36 6.57
N ASN A 129 6.54 -22.86 5.68
CA ASN A 129 5.23 -22.23 5.43
C ASN A 129 4.40 -22.13 6.72
N GLU A 130 4.49 -23.10 7.63
CA GLU A 130 3.79 -23.08 8.92
C GLU A 130 4.28 -21.92 9.80
N GLU A 131 5.60 -21.74 9.93
CA GLU A 131 6.18 -20.63 10.68
C GLU A 131 5.87 -19.27 10.03
N LEU A 132 5.87 -19.18 8.70
CA LEU A 132 5.46 -17.96 7.99
C LEU A 132 4.00 -17.61 8.29
N GLN A 133 3.10 -18.59 8.29
CA GLN A 133 1.68 -18.37 8.65
C GLN A 133 1.54 -17.94 10.11
N ALA A 134 2.29 -18.56 11.03
CA ALA A 134 2.29 -18.17 12.44
C ALA A 134 2.81 -16.73 12.66
N ARG A 135 3.77 -16.27 11.85
CA ARG A 135 4.36 -14.93 11.94
C ARG A 135 3.53 -13.81 11.31
N ARG A 136 2.56 -14.13 10.43
CA ARG A 136 1.84 -13.15 9.59
C ARG A 136 0.84 -12.24 10.35
N PHE A 137 0.89 -12.21 11.69
CA PHE A 137 -0.12 -11.69 12.61
C PHE A 137 -1.39 -12.57 12.65
N GLY A 138 -2.00 -12.67 13.84
CA GLY A 138 -2.97 -13.71 14.23
C GLY A 138 -4.14 -13.96 13.29
N ARG A 139 -4.84 -15.09 13.51
CA ARG A 139 -6.00 -15.61 12.73
C ARG A 139 -6.65 -14.50 11.92
N ALA A 140 -6.67 -14.65 10.59
CA ALA A 140 -7.32 -13.67 9.75
C ALA A 140 -8.77 -13.49 10.27
N PRO A 141 -9.39 -12.30 10.15
CA PRO A 141 -10.79 -12.12 10.55
C PRO A 141 -11.77 -13.04 9.79
N SER A 142 -11.32 -13.76 8.76
CA SER A 142 -12.04 -14.88 8.11
C SER A 142 -11.99 -16.19 8.90
N ASP A 143 -10.97 -16.35 9.74
CA ASP A 143 -10.67 -17.57 10.49
C ASP A 143 -11.30 -17.54 11.88
N MET A 144 -11.74 -16.37 12.33
CA MET A 144 -12.59 -16.19 13.50
C MET A 144 -14.02 -16.54 13.07
N ALA A 145 -14.37 -17.82 13.18
CA ALA A 145 -15.75 -18.27 13.03
C ALA A 145 -16.65 -17.43 13.95
N THR A 146 -17.66 -16.79 13.36
CA THR A 146 -18.89 -16.39 14.06
C THR A 146 -19.68 -17.61 14.45
#